data_AF-Q8HYM7-F1
#
_entry.id   AF-Q8HYM7-F1
#
_cell.length_a   1.000
_cell.length_b   1.000
_cell.length_c   1.000
_cell.angle_alpha   90.00
_cell.angle_beta   90.00
_cell.angle_gamma   90.00
#
_symmetry.space_group_name_H-M   'P 1'
#
loop_
_entity.id
_entity.type
_entity.pdbx_description
1 polymer ?
#
loop_
_entity_poly.entity_id
_entity_poly.type
_entity_poly.pdbx_seq_one_letter_code
_entity_poly.pdbx_strand_id
1 'polypeptide(L)'
;FDTVTTAISWCLMYLVTSPNVQEKIQKELDTVIGRERQPRLSDRLQLPYMEAFILEMFRHTSFVPFTIPHSTTKDTSLSGFYIPKERCV
;
A
#
# COMPACT_ATOMS: atom_id res chain seq x y z
N PHE A 1 9.63 1.56 13.62
CA PHE A 1 8.33 1.41 12.92
C PHE A 1 8.61 0.66 11.62
N ASP A 2 8.58 -0.66 11.67
CA ASP A 2 9.18 -1.47 10.59
C ASP A 2 8.33 -1.48 9.31
N THR A 3 7.00 -1.59 9.44
CA THR A 3 6.07 -1.59 8.31
C THR A 3 6.16 -0.33 7.45
N VAL A 4 6.25 0.84 8.09
CA VAL A 4 6.36 2.14 7.40
C VAL A 4 7.71 2.28 6.71
N THR A 5 8.80 1.89 7.39
CA THR A 5 10.15 1.91 6.81
C THR A 5 10.20 1.05 5.55
N THR A 6 9.71 -0.19 5.62
CA THR A 6 9.67 -1.11 4.47
C THR A 6 8.83 -0.55 3.32
N ALA A 7 7.64 0.01 3.61
CA ALA A 7 6.80 0.62 2.58
C ALA A 7 7.51 1.77 1.85
N ILE A 8 8.16 2.67 2.59
CA ILE A 8 8.91 3.80 2.00
C ILE A 8 10.11 3.30 1.18
N SER A 9 10.84 2.29 1.66
CA SER A 9 11.93 1.67 0.91
C SER A 9 11.46 1.09 -0.44
N TRP A 10 10.30 0.43 -0.46
CA TRP A 10 9.70 -0.04 -1.71
C TRP A 10 9.30 1.12 -2.62
N CYS A 11 8.63 2.15 -2.09
CA CYS A 11 8.30 3.35 -2.87
C CYS A 11 9.54 3.94 -3.56
N LEU A 12 10.63 4.13 -2.80
CA LEU A 12 11.89 4.66 -3.36
C LEU A 12 12.45 3.75 -4.44
N MET A 13 12.47 2.44 -4.22
CA MET A 13 12.94 1.48 -5.23
C MET A 13 12.14 1.60 -6.54
N TYR A 14 10.80 1.69 -6.47
CA TYR A 14 9.97 1.86 -7.67
C TYR A 14 10.21 3.19 -8.37
N LEU A 15 10.34 4.29 -7.63
CA LEU A 15 10.58 5.60 -8.22
C LEU A 15 11.94 5.61 -8.97
N VAL A 16 12.98 5.04 -8.37
CA VAL A 16 14.31 4.93 -8.99
C VAL A 16 14.30 4.03 -10.22
N THR A 17 13.60 2.88 -10.16
CA THR A 17 13.56 1.91 -11.26
C THR A 17 12.56 2.24 -12.35
N SER A 18 11.61 3.15 -12.09
CA SER A 18 10.57 3.57 -13.04
C SER A 18 10.53 5.10 -13.21
N PRO A 19 11.51 5.70 -13.90
CA PRO A 19 11.60 7.16 -14.05
C PRO A 19 10.34 7.81 -14.62
N ASN A 20 9.66 7.15 -15.57
CA ASN A 20 8.41 7.63 -16.16
C ASN A 20 7.27 7.75 -15.13
N VAL A 21 7.24 6.87 -14.12
CA VAL A 21 6.25 6.93 -13.04
C VAL A 21 6.60 8.06 -12.09
N GLN A 22 7.88 8.20 -11.73
CA GLN A 22 8.37 9.30 -10.90
C GLN A 22 8.06 10.66 -11.55
N GLU A 23 8.31 10.83 -12.84
CA GLU A 23 8.02 12.07 -13.57
C GLU A 23 6.53 12.43 -13.53
N LYS A 24 5.63 11.45 -13.72
CA LYS A 24 4.19 11.66 -13.65
C LYS A 24 3.72 12.08 -12.26
N ILE A 25 4.26 11.45 -11.20
CA ILE A 25 3.96 11.84 -9.81
C ILE A 25 4.45 13.27 -9.55
N GLN A 26 5.69 13.59 -9.94
CA GLN A 26 6.23 14.93 -9.75
C GLN A 26 5.42 15.98 -10.51
N LYS A 27 4.98 15.68 -11.73
CA LYS A 27 4.14 16.57 -12.53
C LYS A 27 2.78 16.81 -11.88
N GLU A 28 2.15 15.78 -11.32
CA GLU A 28 0.89 15.92 -10.58
C GLU A 28 1.08 16.82 -9.35
N LEU A 29 2.13 16.59 -8.55
CA LEU A 29 2.46 17.40 -7.39
C LEU A 29 2.72 18.87 -7.76
N ASP A 30 3.56 19.12 -8.77
CA ASP A 30 3.88 20.47 -9.23
C ASP A 30 2.63 21.19 -9.77
N THR A 31 1.68 20.47 -10.36
CA THR A 31 0.44 21.07 -10.92
C THR A 31 -0.59 21.38 -9.84
N VAL A 32 -0.79 20.48 -8.87
CA VAL A 32 -1.86 20.58 -7.88
C VAL A 32 -1.44 21.40 -6.66
N ILE A 33 -0.19 21.26 -6.22
CA ILE A 33 0.33 21.88 -4.99
C ILE A 33 1.20 23.08 -5.33
N GLY A 34 1.98 23.00 -6.42
CA GLY A 34 2.99 23.98 -6.75
C GLY A 34 4.21 23.91 -5.83
N ARG A 35 5.07 24.94 -5.91
CA ARG A 35 6.35 24.99 -5.16
C ARG A 35 6.35 25.93 -3.96
N GLU A 36 5.26 26.66 -3.74
CA GLU A 36 5.17 27.67 -2.67
C GLU A 36 4.90 27.08 -1.28
N ARG A 37 4.42 25.83 -1.22
CA ARG A 37 4.10 25.16 0.04
C ARG A 37 4.42 23.67 -0.01
N GLN A 38 4.57 23.08 1.16
CA GLN A 38 4.66 21.64 1.31
C GLN A 38 3.29 20.96 1.13
N PRO A 39 3.25 19.68 0.70
CA PRO A 39 2.04 18.87 0.66
C PRO A 39 1.39 18.71 2.03
N ARG A 40 0.06 18.61 2.05
CA ARG A 40 -0.75 18.36 3.25
C ARG A 40 -1.66 17.15 3.02
N LEU A 41 -2.11 16.50 4.09
CA LEU A 41 -3.01 15.35 3.98
C LEU A 41 -4.34 15.68 3.29
N SER A 42 -4.81 16.93 3.41
CA SER A 42 -6.00 17.44 2.71
C SER A 42 -5.87 17.41 1.18
N ASP A 43 -4.65 17.44 0.65
CA ASP A 43 -4.40 17.43 -0.80
C ASP A 43 -4.60 16.04 -1.42
N ARG A 44 -4.66 14.97 -0.60
CA ARG A 44 -4.73 13.56 -1.06
C ARG A 44 -5.81 13.31 -2.11
N LEU A 45 -7.01 13.89 -1.93
CA LEU A 45 -8.13 13.71 -2.86
C LEU A 45 -7.88 14.34 -4.24
N GLN A 46 -6.93 15.27 -4.33
CA GLN A 46 -6.53 15.96 -5.57
C GLN A 46 -5.30 15.32 -6.23
N LEU A 47 -4.74 14.24 -5.65
CA LEU A 47 -3.54 13.56 -6.14
C LEU A 47 -3.85 12.09 -6.52
N PRO A 48 -4.75 11.86 -7.49
CA PRO A 48 -5.18 10.51 -7.85
C PRO A 48 -4.06 9.62 -8.38
N TYR A 49 -3.05 10.17 -9.08
CA TYR A 49 -1.94 9.38 -9.61
C TYR A 49 -0.97 8.96 -8.50
N MET A 50 -0.65 9.85 -7.57
CA MET A 50 0.14 9.51 -6.37
C MET A 50 -0.57 8.45 -5.52
N GLU A 51 -1.88 8.59 -5.30
CA GLU A 51 -2.67 7.58 -4.58
C GLU A 51 -2.65 6.23 -5.31
N ALA A 52 -2.84 6.23 -6.62
CA ALA A 52 -2.77 5.03 -7.44
C ALA A 52 -1.39 4.35 -7.36
N PHE A 53 -0.30 5.13 -7.36
CA PHE A 53 1.05 4.61 -7.18
C PHE A 53 1.23 3.91 -5.83
N ILE A 54 0.77 4.53 -4.74
CA ILE A 54 0.86 3.92 -3.40
C ILE A 54 0.07 2.61 -3.36
N LEU A 55 -1.15 2.59 -3.89
CA LEU A 55 -2.00 1.40 -3.93
C LEU A 55 -1.37 0.29 -4.78
N GLU A 56 -0.79 0.64 -5.92
CA GLU A 56 -0.13 -0.34 -6.79
C GLU A 56 1.16 -0.89 -6.17
N MET A 57 1.92 -0.06 -5.45
CA MET A 57 3.07 -0.51 -4.67
C MET A 57 2.62 -1.53 -3.62
N PHE A 58 1.56 -1.25 -2.85
CA PHE A 58 1.03 -2.21 -1.88
C PHE A 58 0.55 -3.51 -2.53
N ARG A 59 -0.17 -3.42 -3.66
CA ARG A 59 -0.68 -4.58 -4.39
C ARG A 59 0.44 -5.45 -4.96
N HIS A 60 1.44 -4.83 -5.59
CA HIS A 60 2.49 -5.55 -6.31
C HIS A 60 3.53 -6.13 -5.36
N THR A 61 3.99 -5.36 -4.38
CA THR A 61 5.01 -5.84 -3.44
C THR A 61 4.44 -6.87 -2.48
N SER A 62 3.19 -6.65 -2.05
CA SER A 62 2.57 -7.39 -0.97
C SER A 62 3.58 -7.67 0.16
N PHE A 63 4.35 -6.65 0.57
CA PHE A 63 5.56 -6.83 1.40
C PHE A 63 5.27 -7.44 2.79
N VAL A 64 3.99 -7.54 3.15
CA VAL A 64 3.46 -8.42 4.20
C VAL A 64 2.59 -9.48 3.51
N PRO A 65 3.20 -10.56 2.96
CA PRO A 65 2.49 -11.51 2.08
C PRO A 65 1.52 -12.43 2.83
N PHE A 66 1.76 -12.61 4.13
CA PHE A 66 0.85 -13.28 5.05
C PHE A 66 0.52 -12.32 6.18
N THR A 67 -0.74 -12.31 6.61
CA THR A 67 -1.12 -11.62 7.84
C THR A 67 -0.55 -12.37 9.05
N ILE A 68 -0.74 -11.79 10.24
CA ILE A 68 -0.46 -12.50 11.49
C ILE A 68 -1.35 -13.76 11.51
N PRO A 69 -0.83 -14.95 11.86
CA PRO A 69 -1.64 -16.16 11.92
C PRO A 69 -2.92 -15.96 12.73
N HIS A 70 -4.04 -16.43 12.19
CA HIS A 70 -5.33 -16.36 12.85
C HIS A 70 -5.67 -17.72 13.46
N SER A 71 -6.72 -17.77 14.29
CA SER A 71 -7.27 -19.02 14.79
C SER A 71 -8.80 -18.94 14.90
N THR A 72 -9.48 -20.04 14.59
CA THR A 72 -10.94 -20.12 14.69
C THR A 72 -11.40 -20.08 16.15
N THR A 73 -12.38 -19.24 16.46
CA THR A 73 -12.96 -19.14 17.81
C THR A 73 -14.03 -20.19 18.10
N LYS A 74 -14.54 -20.84 17.05
CA LYS A 74 -15.52 -21.94 17.07
C LYS A 74 -15.42 -22.75 15.79
N ASP A 75 -16.04 -23.93 15.78
CA ASP A 75 -16.21 -24.73 14.56
C ASP A 75 -16.91 -23.90 13.48
N THR A 76 -16.37 -23.94 12.25
CA THR A 76 -16.87 -23.16 11.12
C THR A 76 -16.69 -23.92 9.81
N SER A 77 -17.16 -23.36 8.70
CA SER A 77 -16.85 -23.86 7.37
C SER A 77 -16.49 -22.72 6.41
N LEU A 78 -15.59 -23.00 5.47
CA LEU A 78 -15.21 -22.08 4.40
C LEU A 78 -15.25 -22.84 3.07
N SER A 79 -16.02 -22.35 2.10
CA SER A 79 -16.17 -23.00 0.78
C SER A 79 -16.54 -24.49 0.86
N GLY A 80 -17.36 -24.88 1.84
CA GLY A 80 -17.79 -26.27 2.07
C GLY A 80 -16.81 -27.13 2.88
N PHE A 81 -15.62 -26.62 3.21
CA PHE A 81 -14.66 -27.33 4.06
C PHE A 81 -14.92 -27.04 5.54
N TYR A 82 -15.05 -28.09 6.35
CA TYR A 82 -15.16 -27.98 7.81
C TYR A 82 -13.83 -27.59 8.43
N ILE A 83 -13.84 -26.58 9.32
CA ILE A 83 -12.67 -26.08 10.05
C ILE A 83 -12.99 -26.13 11.56
N PRO A 84 -12.30 -26.97 12.34
CA PRO A 84 -12.51 -27.07 13.78
C PRO A 84 -12.20 -25.77 14.52
N LYS A 85 -12.77 -25.58 15.71
CA LYS A 85 -12.36 -24.59 16.71
C LYS A 85 -10.87 -24.72 17.03
N GLU A 86 -10.20 -23.59 17.34
CA GLU A 86 -8.78 -23.49 17.68
C GLU A 86 -7.82 -23.90 16.55
N ARG A 87 -8.33 -24.09 15.33
CA ARG A 87 -7.50 -24.35 14.15
C ARG A 87 -6.80 -23.06 13.73
N CYS A 88 -5.46 -23.08 13.78
CA CYS A 88 -4.62 -22.04 13.21
C CYS A 88 -4.89 -21.92 11.70
N VAL A 89 -5.10 -20.72 11.18
CA VAL A 89 -5.37 -20.42 9.75
C VAL A 89 -4.49 -19.28 9.27
#